data_AF-A0AAW2WE86-F1
#
_entry.id   AF-A0AAW2WE86-F1
#
_cell.length_a   1.000
_cell.length_b   1.000
_cell.length_c   1.000
_cell.angle_alpha   90.00
_cell.angle_beta   90.00
_cell.angle_gamma   90.00
#
_symmetry.space_group_name_H-M   'P 1'
#
loop_
_entity.id
_entity.type
_entity.pdbx_description
1 polymer ?
#
loop_
_entity_poly.entity_id
_entity_poly.type
_entity_poly.pdbx_seq_one_letter_code
_entity_poly.pdbx_strand_id
1 'polypeptide(L)' 'MKKYADQNRRFIEFNAGDLVMVKVPDPRLSKSSRGRDPRLMQKYVGPLPIVKRIGTVAYRIKLLSWWKIHNVM' A
#
# COMPACT_ATOMS: atom_id res chain seq x y z
N MET A 1 13.47 -23.78 15.92
CA MET A 1 13.43 -22.93 14.71
C MET A 1 12.22 -22.00 14.60
N LYS A 2 11.04 -22.33 15.15
CA LYS A 2 9.82 -21.49 15.00
C LYS A 2 9.88 -20.11 15.68
N LYS A 3 10.54 -19.99 16.85
CA LYS A 3 10.69 -18.73 17.60
C LYS A 3 11.36 -17.59 16.83
N TYR A 4 12.33 -17.88 15.96
CA TYR A 4 13.04 -16.85 15.19
C TYR A 4 12.26 -16.38 13.96
N ALA A 5 11.39 -17.22 13.40
CA ALA A 5 10.61 -16.89 12.20
C ALA A 5 9.42 -15.96 12.49
N ASP A 6 8.76 -16.12 13.64
CA ASP A 6 7.58 -15.31 14.00
C ASP A 6 7.93 -13.98 14.69
N GLN A 7 9.19 -13.75 15.08
CA GLN A 7 9.61 -12.54 15.79
C GLN A 7 9.37 -11.23 15.02
N ASN A 8 9.35 -11.27 13.68
CA ASN A 8 9.14 -10.09 12.83
C ASN A 8 7.70 -9.93 12.34
N ARG A 9 6.79 -10.84 12.70
CA ARG A 9 5.36 -10.70 12.36
C ARG A 9 4.70 -9.80 13.40
N ARG A 10 4.50 -8.53 13.04
CA ARG A 10 3.75 -7.58 13.85
C ARG A 10 2.35 -7.43 13.27
N PHE A 11 1.33 -7.59 14.11
CA PHE A 11 -0.01 -7.13 13.79
C PHE A 11 0.00 -5.61 13.87
N ILE A 12 -0.03 -4.97 12.71
CA ILE A 12 -0.12 -3.51 12.61
C ILE A 12 -1.57 -3.21 12.25
N GLU A 13 -2.24 -2.47 13.13
CA GLU A 13 -3.54 -1.90 12.85
C GLU A 13 -3.35 -0.42 12.50
N PHE A 14 -4.15 0.06 11.56
CA PHE A 14 -4.14 1.46 11.16
C PHE A 14 -5.48 2.12 11.48
N ASN A 15 -5.44 3.41 11.76
CA ASN A 15 -6.60 4.23 12.02
C ASN A 15 -6.93 5.13 10.82
N ALA A 16 -8.15 5.65 10.79
CA ALA A 16 -8.51 6.68 9.82
C ALA A 16 -7.65 7.93 10.05
N GLY A 17 -7.04 8.46 9.00
CA GLY A 17 -6.08 9.56 9.06
C GLY A 17 -4.62 9.13 9.00
N ASP A 18 -4.30 7.86 9.31
CA ASP A 18 -2.93 7.36 9.20
C ASP A 18 -2.45 7.37 7.74
N LEU A 19 -1.18 7.74 7.56
CA LEU A 19 -0.52 7.75 6.26
C LEU A 19 0.15 6.41 6.01
N VAL A 20 -0.27 5.71 4.96
CA VAL A 20 0.25 4.40 4.59
C VAL A 20 0.81 4.37 3.17
N MET A 21 1.80 3.51 2.96
CA MET A 21 2.33 3.22 1.64
C MET A 21 1.60 2.04 1.01
N VAL A 22 1.07 2.27 -0.19
CA VAL A 22 0.20 1.30 -0.88
C VAL A 22 0.99 0.53 -1.92
N LYS A 23 1.01 -0.80 -1.78
CA LYS A 23 1.62 -1.67 -2.79
C LYS A 23 0.81 -1.61 -4.08
N VAL A 24 1.48 -1.31 -5.18
CA VAL A 24 0.83 -1.23 -6.50
C VAL A 24 0.86 -2.61 -7.15
N PRO A 25 -0.27 -3.10 -7.71
CA PRO A 25 -0.28 -4.36 -8.45
C PRO A 25 0.60 -4.31 -9.71
N ASP A 26 0.59 -3.18 -10.42
CA ASP A 26 1.49 -2.93 -11.55
C ASP A 26 2.27 -1.62 -11.31
N PRO A 27 3.60 -1.68 -11.12
CA PRO A 27 4.44 -0.50 -10.93
C PRO A 27 4.38 0.51 -12.09
N ARG A 28 3.98 0.09 -13.30
CA ARG A 28 3.74 0.97 -14.47
C ARG A 28 2.57 1.92 -14.27
N LEU A 29 1.62 1.53 -13.41
CA LEU A 29 0.51 2.39 -13.04
C LEU A 29 0.94 3.53 -12.14
N SER A 30 2.19 3.60 -11.65
CA SER A 30 2.72 4.74 -10.92
C SER A 30 3.25 5.82 -11.86
N LYS A 31 2.91 7.10 -11.61
CA LYS A 31 3.48 8.25 -12.33
C LYS A 31 5.00 8.29 -12.26
N SER A 32 5.58 7.91 -11.12
CA SER A 32 7.03 7.95 -10.90
C SER A 32 7.77 6.94 -11.78
N SER A 33 7.13 5.87 -12.22
CA SER A 33 7.77 4.76 -12.93
C SER A 33 7.87 4.95 -14.44
N ARG A 34 7.34 6.05 -15.00
CA ARG A 34 7.33 6.28 -16.45
C ARG A 34 8.77 6.39 -16.98
N GLY A 35 9.12 5.57 -17.97
CA GLY A 35 10.45 5.55 -18.59
C GLY A 35 11.57 4.87 -17.79
N ARG A 36 11.26 4.24 -16.64
CA ARG A 36 12.24 3.46 -15.86
C ARG A 36 12.22 1.98 -16.25
N ASP A 37 13.36 1.32 -16.08
CA ASP A 37 13.45 -0.13 -16.13
C ASP A 37 12.47 -0.77 -15.11
N PRO A 38 11.69 -1.80 -15.49
CA PRO A 38 10.79 -2.52 -14.61
C PRO A 38 11.40 -2.95 -13.26
N ARG A 39 12.69 -3.28 -13.23
CA ARG A 39 13.44 -3.69 -12.04
C ARG A 39 13.65 -2.54 -11.04
N LEU A 40 13.67 -1.30 -11.55
CA LEU A 40 13.85 -0.06 -10.78
C LEU A 40 12.52 0.68 -10.52
N MET A 41 11.40 0.09 -10.91
CA MET A 41 10.09 0.68 -10.67
C MET A 41 9.70 0.62 -9.19
N GLN A 42 9.01 1.66 -8.76
CA GLN A 42 8.55 1.79 -7.39
C GLN A 42 7.37 0.83 -7.12
N LYS A 43 7.55 -0.10 -6.18
CA LYS A 43 6.52 -1.09 -5.80
C LYS A 43 5.43 -0.54 -4.88
N TYR A 44 5.71 0.57 -4.19
CA TYR A 44 4.80 1.18 -3.21
C TYR A 44 4.64 2.66 -3.49
N VAL A 45 3.42 3.18 -3.59
CA VAL A 45 3.17 4.59 -3.92
C VAL A 45 2.58 5.35 -2.76
N GLY A 46 3.22 6.49 -2.49
CA GLY A 46 2.74 7.60 -1.67
C GLY A 46 2.48 7.29 -0.20
N PRO A 47 2.57 8.28 0.70
CA PRO A 47 1.77 8.27 1.91
C PRO A 47 0.33 8.66 1.52
N LEU A 48 -0.57 7.67 1.52
CA LEU A 48 -2.00 7.90 1.29
C LEU A 48 -2.74 7.83 2.63
N PRO A 49 -3.63 8.79 2.93
CA PRO A 49 -4.41 8.72 4.16
C PRO A 49 -5.47 7.63 4.05
N ILE A 50 -5.60 6.84 5.11
CA ILE A 50 -6.73 5.93 5.29
C ILE A 50 -7.98 6.76 5.57
N VAL A 51 -9.01 6.56 4.75
CA VAL A 51 -10.31 7.23 4.88
C VAL A 51 -11.18 6.49 5.90
N LYS A 52 -11.17 5.16 5.87
CA LYS A 52 -12.02 4.34 6.72
C LYS A 52 -11.46 2.92 6.89
N ARG A 53 -11.56 2.37 8.10
CA ARG A 53 -11.36 0.92 8.35
C ARG A 53 -12.64 0.17 7.95
N ILE A 54 -12.53 -0.75 6.99
CA ILE A 54 -13.66 -1.59 6.54
C ILE A 54 -13.73 -2.87 7.37
N GLY A 55 -12.57 -3.43 7.75
CA GLY A 55 -12.48 -4.61 8.62
C GLY A 55 -11.14 -4.68 9.33
N THR A 56 -10.86 -5.81 9.98
CA THR A 56 -9.61 -6.00 10.74
C THR A 56 -8.37 -5.86 9.85
N VAL A 57 -8.49 -6.32 8.60
CA VAL A 57 -7.39 -6.37 7.61
C VAL A 57 -7.64 -5.48 6.40
N ALA A 58 -8.85 -4.89 6.29
CA ALA A 58 -9.27 -4.17 5.09
C ALA A 58 -9.46 -2.68 5.35
N TYR A 59 -8.79 -1.84 4.56
CA TYR A 59 -8.76 -0.38 4.75
C TYR A 59 -9.09 0.34 3.45
N ARG A 60 -9.98 1.33 3.54
CA ARG A 60 -10.28 2.24 2.44
C ARG A 60 -9.30 3.40 2.45
N ILE A 61 -8.60 3.58 1.34
CA ILE A 61 -7.61 4.65 1.14
C ILE A 61 -8.13 5.72 0.20
N LYS A 62 -7.59 6.94 0.34
CA LYS A 62 -7.84 8.00 -0.65
C LYS A 62 -6.96 7.74 -1.88
N LEU A 63 -7.53 7.13 -2.91
CA LEU A 63 -6.83 6.96 -4.18
C LEU A 63 -6.58 8.33 -4.84
N LEU A 64 -5.46 8.41 -5.54
CA LEU A 64 -5.18 9.54 -6.40
C LEU A 64 -6.06 9.44 -7.66
N SER A 65 -6.52 10.57 -8.19
CA SER A 65 -7.49 10.65 -9.30
C SER A 65 -7.09 9.90 -10.58
N TRP A 66 -5.79 9.64 -10.76
CA TRP A 66 -5.22 8.97 -11.92
C TRP A 66 -5.07 7.45 -11.75
N TRP A 67 -5.36 6.92 -10.56
CA TRP A 67 -5.33 5.48 -10.28
C TRP A 67 -6.71 4.86 -10.49
N LYS A 68 -6.82 4.03 -11.54
CA LYS A 68 -7.99 3.21 -11.84
C LYS A 68 -7.89 1.84 -11.15
N ILE A 69 -7.72 1.83 -9.84
CA ILE A 69 -7.61 0.62 -9.01
C ILE A 69 -8.75 0.65 -7.97
N HIS A 70 -9.14 -0.49 -7.42
CA HIS A 70 -10.10 -0.52 -6.32
C HIS A 70 -9.50 0.13 -5.06
N ASN A 71 -10.28 0.92 -4.30
CA ASN A 71 -9.78 1.74 -3.18
C ASN A 71 -9.78 1.02 -1.83
N VAL A 72 -9.96 -0.30 -1.84
CA VAL A 72 -9.93 -1.15 -0.65
C VAL A 72 -8.69 -2.03 -0.77
N MET A 73 -7.84 -1.93 0.25
CA MET A 73 -6.72 -2.85 0.48
C MET A 73 -7.14 -3.97 1.41
#